data_AF-A0A7K8Y2R0-F1
#
_entry.id   AF-A0A7K8Y2R0-F1
#
_cell.length_a   1.000
_cell.length_b   1.000
_cell.length_c   1.000
_cell.angle_alpha   90.00
_cell.angle_beta   90.00
_cell.angle_gamma   90.00
#
_symmetry.space_group_name_H-M   'P 1'
#
loop_
_entity.id
_entity.type
_entity.pdbx_description
1 polymer ?
#
loop_
_entity_poly.entity_id
_entity_poly.type
_entity_poly.pdbx_seq_one_letter_code
_entity_poly.pdbx_strand_id
1 'polypeptide(L)'
;MQKLSTELPELFEIALSVPRDGASSKVIKLDSVRQIAKKDKHALLDITPSAVERLNYMQYYPVVVFCEPESRQGIKAMRQWLAPNSRKSSRRLYAQASKMKKHCSHLFTATLSLSGSGNAWYEAIKDIIRAQQSKPVWMAAEQADAAMEDSLDLLNPPSRAASGYLTCDSHANSDYEDTDGE
;
A
#
# COMPACT_ATOMS: atom_id res chain seq x y z
N MET A 1 -15.71 1.45 3.61
CA MET A 1 -15.50 1.54 5.08
C MET A 1 -16.78 1.22 5.84
N GLN A 2 -17.76 2.13 5.94
CA GLN A 2 -19.00 1.89 6.71
C GLN A 2 -19.69 0.56 6.37
N LYS A 3 -19.92 0.29 5.07
CA LYS A 3 -20.53 -0.97 4.61
C LYS A 3 -19.75 -2.22 5.08
N LEU A 4 -18.40 -2.20 5.00
CA LEU A 4 -17.55 -3.31 5.45
C LEU A 4 -17.65 -3.53 6.97
N SER A 5 -17.55 -2.48 7.77
CA SER A 5 -17.62 -2.60 9.23
C SER A 5 -19.01 -2.96 9.75
N THR A 6 -20.07 -2.62 9.01
CA THR A 6 -21.44 -2.97 9.39
C THR A 6 -21.80 -4.40 8.99
N GLU A 7 -21.40 -4.85 7.80
CA GLU A 7 -21.77 -6.18 7.29
C GLU A 7 -20.80 -7.28 7.73
N LEU A 8 -19.54 -6.94 8.05
CA LEU A 8 -18.49 -7.87 8.45
C LEU A 8 -17.70 -7.35 9.67
N PRO A 9 -18.36 -7.06 10.82
CA PRO A 9 -17.71 -6.51 12.02
C PRO A 9 -16.66 -7.44 12.63
N GLU A 10 -16.73 -8.75 12.34
CA GLU A 10 -15.73 -9.74 12.77
C GLU A 10 -14.40 -9.57 12.04
N LEU A 11 -14.41 -9.03 10.82
CA LEU A 11 -13.21 -8.89 9.98
C LEU A 11 -12.72 -7.43 9.87
N PHE A 12 -13.60 -6.45 10.06
CA PHE A 12 -13.28 -5.04 9.81
C PHE A 12 -13.71 -4.13 10.96
N GLU A 13 -12.82 -3.23 11.36
CA GLU A 13 -13.10 -2.20 12.38
C GLU A 13 -12.60 -0.84 11.89
N ILE A 14 -13.42 0.22 12.04
CA ILE A 14 -13.01 1.57 11.66
C ILE A 14 -12.12 2.16 12.75
N ALA A 15 -10.90 2.58 12.37
CA ALA A 15 -10.02 3.27 13.29
C ALA A 15 -10.54 4.70 13.53
N LEU A 16 -10.85 5.01 14.79
CA LEU A 16 -11.42 6.31 15.16
C LEU A 16 -10.37 7.42 15.07
N SER A 17 -10.76 8.52 14.44
CA SER A 17 -9.95 9.72 14.35
C SER A 17 -10.19 10.64 15.55
N VAL A 18 -9.14 11.18 16.14
CA VAL A 18 -9.19 12.21 17.20
C VAL A 18 -8.87 13.59 16.63
N PRO A 19 -9.38 14.68 17.23
CA PRO A 19 -8.91 16.03 16.91
C PRO A 19 -7.40 16.14 17.11
N ARG A 20 -6.71 16.85 16.24
CA ARG A 20 -5.31 17.23 16.45
C ARG A 20 -5.29 18.49 17.30
N ASP A 21 -4.49 18.50 18.37
CA ASP A 21 -4.38 19.66 19.27
C ASP A 21 -4.07 20.94 18.47
N GLY A 22 -4.90 21.96 18.67
CA GLY A 22 -4.76 23.26 18.03
C GLY A 22 -5.09 23.32 16.53
N ALA A 23 -5.60 22.26 15.91
CA ALA A 23 -5.95 22.24 14.49
C ALA A 23 -7.32 21.63 14.20
N SER A 24 -7.97 22.08 13.12
CA SER A 24 -9.22 21.49 12.61
C SER A 24 -9.04 20.12 11.96
N SER A 25 -7.79 19.66 11.82
CA SER A 25 -7.46 18.36 11.22
C SER A 25 -7.70 17.22 12.20
N LYS A 26 -8.20 16.10 11.71
CA LYS A 26 -8.34 14.85 12.46
C LYS A 26 -7.13 13.94 12.20
N VAL A 27 -6.71 13.20 13.22
CA VAL A 27 -5.59 12.24 13.15
C VAL A 27 -6.02 10.88 13.70
N ILE A 28 -5.48 9.80 13.14
CA ILE A 28 -5.65 8.44 13.67
C ILE A 28 -4.37 8.08 14.41
N LYS A 29 -4.50 7.65 15.67
CA LYS A 29 -3.37 7.19 16.48
C LYS A 29 -2.93 5.80 16.03
N LEU A 30 -1.62 5.59 15.91
CA LEU A 30 -1.07 4.29 15.51
C LEU A 30 -1.47 3.17 16.49
N ASP A 31 -1.56 3.48 17.79
CA ASP A 31 -2.00 2.51 18.79
C ASP A 31 -3.42 1.98 18.54
N SER A 32 -4.33 2.81 18.02
CA SER A 32 -5.66 2.32 17.62
C SER A 32 -5.57 1.32 16.48
N VAL A 33 -4.69 1.54 15.49
CA VAL A 33 -4.46 0.60 14.40
C VAL A 33 -3.91 -0.73 14.94
N ARG A 34 -2.93 -0.67 15.83
CA ARG A 34 -2.37 -1.86 16.51
C ARG A 34 -3.39 -2.64 17.30
N GLN A 35 -4.23 -1.94 18.08
CA GLN A 35 -5.27 -2.57 18.90
C GLN A 35 -6.29 -3.31 18.04
N ILE A 36 -6.67 -2.75 16.88
CA ILE A 36 -7.56 -3.43 15.93
C ILE A 36 -6.89 -4.67 15.35
N ALA A 37 -5.63 -4.55 14.89
CA ALA A 37 -4.89 -5.69 14.34
C ALA A 37 -4.70 -6.82 15.35
N LYS A 38 -4.51 -6.51 16.64
CA LYS A 38 -4.43 -7.51 17.73
C LYS A 38 -5.71 -8.30 17.94
N LYS A 39 -6.86 -7.81 17.47
CA LYS A 39 -8.13 -8.54 17.48
C LYS A 39 -8.32 -9.41 16.22
N ASP A 40 -7.28 -9.53 15.40
CA ASP A 40 -7.30 -10.21 14.09
C ASP A 40 -8.29 -9.57 13.09
N LYS A 41 -8.34 -8.23 13.09
CA LYS A 41 -9.21 -7.44 12.21
C LYS A 41 -8.42 -6.49 11.33
N HIS A 42 -8.96 -6.21 10.15
CA HIS A 42 -8.48 -5.15 9.29
C HIS A 42 -8.94 -3.78 9.82
N ALA A 43 -7.98 -2.90 10.13
CA ALA A 43 -8.25 -1.51 10.45
C ALA A 43 -8.59 -0.70 9.20
N LEU A 44 -9.80 -0.14 9.13
CA LEU A 44 -10.23 0.76 8.06
C LEU A 44 -9.81 2.20 8.40
N LEU A 45 -8.98 2.80 7.53
CA LEU A 45 -8.32 4.09 7.78
C LEU A 45 -8.79 5.18 6.80
N ASP A 46 -9.23 6.32 7.33
CA ASP A 46 -9.47 7.56 6.56
C ASP A 46 -8.29 8.51 6.78
N ILE A 47 -7.24 8.36 5.95
CA ILE A 47 -5.95 9.03 6.13
C ILE A 47 -5.42 9.66 4.84
N THR A 48 -4.43 10.53 4.95
CA THR A 48 -3.77 11.19 3.80
C THR A 48 -2.70 10.28 3.16
N PRO A 49 -2.30 10.53 1.90
CA PRO A 49 -1.20 9.81 1.24
C PRO A 49 0.10 9.79 2.06
N SER A 50 0.48 10.93 2.65
CA SER A 50 1.67 10.99 3.51
C SER A 50 1.56 10.14 4.79
N ALA A 51 0.35 9.81 5.24
CA ALA A 51 0.17 8.86 6.34
C ALA A 51 0.33 7.41 5.87
N VAL A 52 -0.03 7.09 4.63
CA VAL A 52 0.24 5.78 4.01
C VAL A 52 1.75 5.57 3.87
N GLU A 53 2.49 6.57 3.41
CA GLU A 53 3.96 6.54 3.34
C GLU A 53 4.58 6.23 4.72
N ARG A 54 4.10 6.90 5.78
CA ARG A 54 4.55 6.61 7.14
C ARG A 54 4.23 5.19 7.59
N LEU A 55 3.07 4.65 7.24
CA LEU A 55 2.73 3.25 7.54
C LEU A 55 3.63 2.27 6.80
N ASN A 56 3.95 2.52 5.54
CA ASN A 56 4.92 1.72 4.78
C ASN A 56 6.32 1.79 5.40
N TYR A 57 6.78 2.99 5.78
CA TYR A 57 8.06 3.17 6.47
C TYR A 57 8.12 2.40 7.79
N MET A 58 7.00 2.37 8.54
CA MET A 58 6.86 1.59 9.77
C MET A 58 6.53 0.11 9.53
N GLN A 59 6.66 -0.37 8.29
CA GLN A 59 6.46 -1.77 7.88
C GLN A 59 5.05 -2.34 8.16
N TYR A 60 4.03 -1.49 8.25
CA TYR A 60 2.63 -1.94 8.35
C TYR A 60 2.03 -2.32 6.98
N TYR A 61 2.63 -1.87 5.88
CA TYR A 61 2.25 -2.16 4.49
C TYR A 61 0.74 -2.29 4.24
N PRO A 62 -0.03 -1.20 4.42
CA PRO A 62 -1.48 -1.25 4.32
C PRO A 62 -1.95 -1.66 2.92
N VAL A 63 -3.10 -2.34 2.86
CA VAL A 63 -3.81 -2.57 1.60
C VAL A 63 -4.48 -1.25 1.15
N VAL A 64 -3.96 -0.65 0.07
CA VAL A 64 -4.42 0.63 -0.48
C VAL A 64 -5.19 0.40 -1.77
N VAL A 65 -6.52 0.37 -1.68
CA VAL A 65 -7.40 0.18 -2.86
C VAL A 65 -7.87 1.54 -3.38
N PHE A 66 -7.41 1.91 -4.57
CA PHE A 66 -7.91 3.10 -5.27
C PHE A 66 -9.20 2.77 -6.03
N CYS A 67 -10.31 3.41 -5.65
CA CYS A 67 -11.58 3.28 -6.35
C CYS A 67 -11.66 4.34 -7.46
N GLU A 68 -11.38 3.92 -8.69
CA GLU A 68 -11.35 4.79 -9.86
C GLU A 68 -12.77 5.11 -10.35
N PRO A 69 -13.20 6.38 -10.32
CA PRO A 69 -14.51 6.77 -10.83
C PRO A 69 -14.50 6.86 -12.37
N GLU A 70 -15.53 6.33 -13.02
CA GLU A 70 -15.72 6.45 -14.47
C GLU A 70 -15.94 7.91 -14.91
N SER A 71 -16.77 8.66 -14.19
CA SER A 71 -17.10 10.04 -14.52
C SER A 71 -17.63 10.84 -13.32
N ARG A 72 -17.73 12.17 -13.47
CA ARG A 72 -18.38 13.05 -12.47
C ARG A 72 -19.85 12.66 -12.24
N GLN A 73 -20.54 12.29 -13.32
CA GLN A 73 -21.93 11.84 -13.32
C GLN A 73 -22.05 10.49 -12.61
N GLY A 74 -21.14 9.56 -12.87
CA GLY A 74 -21.07 8.28 -12.17
C GLY A 74 -20.93 8.44 -10.66
N ILE A 75 -20.01 9.31 -10.19
CA ILE A 75 -19.90 9.62 -8.74
C ILE A 75 -21.21 10.19 -8.18
N LYS A 76 -21.89 11.07 -8.93
CA LYS A 76 -23.18 11.64 -8.49
C LYS A 76 -24.23 10.54 -8.35
N ALA A 77 -24.38 9.67 -9.34
CA ALA A 77 -25.34 8.56 -9.31
C ALA A 77 -25.06 7.59 -8.15
N MET A 78 -23.80 7.15 -8.00
CA MET A 78 -23.40 6.26 -6.91
C MET A 78 -23.67 6.87 -5.54
N ARG A 79 -23.42 8.18 -5.36
CA ARG A 79 -23.68 8.86 -4.09
C ARG A 79 -25.16 9.01 -3.79
N GLN A 80 -25.99 9.30 -4.79
CA GLN A 80 -27.43 9.36 -4.61
C GLN A 80 -27.99 8.00 -4.16
N TRP A 81 -27.43 6.91 -4.71
CA TRP A 81 -27.83 5.55 -4.34
C TRP A 81 -27.28 5.10 -2.97
N LEU A 82 -25.97 5.26 -2.71
CA LEU A 82 -25.30 4.72 -1.51
C LEU A 82 -25.35 5.64 -0.29
N ALA A 83 -25.40 6.95 -0.52
CA ALA A 83 -25.27 7.96 0.53
C ALA A 83 -26.12 9.20 0.20
N PRO A 84 -27.45 9.08 0.05
CA PRO A 84 -28.33 10.16 -0.38
C PRO A 84 -28.23 11.41 0.50
N ASN A 85 -27.95 11.22 1.79
CA ASN A 85 -27.80 12.31 2.77
C ASN A 85 -26.42 13.01 2.73
N SER A 86 -25.48 12.54 1.89
CA SER A 86 -24.15 13.11 1.80
C SER A 86 -24.14 14.46 1.09
N ARG A 87 -23.64 15.50 1.76
CA ARG A 87 -23.47 16.85 1.18
C ARG A 87 -22.15 17.09 0.45
N LYS A 88 -21.32 16.05 0.24
CA LYS A 88 -20.04 16.18 -0.50
C LYS A 88 -20.30 16.67 -1.95
N SER A 89 -19.30 17.22 -2.62
CA SER A 89 -19.44 17.64 -4.03
C SER A 89 -18.88 16.59 -4.97
N SER A 90 -19.66 16.06 -5.92
CA SER A 90 -19.19 15.07 -6.89
C SER A 90 -18.09 15.62 -7.80
N ARG A 91 -18.13 16.93 -8.11
CA ARG A 91 -17.07 17.61 -8.84
C ARG A 91 -15.75 17.59 -8.05
N ARG A 92 -15.80 17.92 -6.76
CA ARG A 92 -14.61 17.91 -5.89
C ARG A 92 -14.06 16.50 -5.71
N LEU A 93 -14.94 15.51 -5.53
CA LEU A 93 -14.54 14.10 -5.40
C LEU A 93 -13.86 13.57 -6.68
N TYR A 94 -14.41 13.86 -7.86
CA TYR A 94 -13.79 13.47 -9.12
C TYR A 94 -12.41 14.12 -9.32
N ALA A 95 -12.31 15.43 -9.03
CA ALA A 95 -11.03 16.15 -9.11
C ALA A 95 -10.00 15.61 -8.12
N GLN A 96 -10.42 15.28 -6.90
CA GLN A 96 -9.57 14.65 -5.90
C GLN A 96 -9.09 13.27 -6.35
N ALA A 97 -9.98 12.42 -6.89
CA ALA A 97 -9.63 11.11 -7.42
C ALA A 97 -8.62 11.22 -8.58
N SER A 98 -8.84 12.17 -9.50
CA SER A 98 -7.93 12.44 -10.61
C SER A 98 -6.54 12.88 -10.12
N LYS A 99 -6.49 13.76 -9.12
CA LYS A 99 -5.23 14.19 -8.50
C LYS A 99 -4.53 13.01 -7.81
N MET A 100 -5.28 12.18 -7.08
CA MET A 100 -4.75 11.00 -6.40
C MET A 100 -4.15 10.01 -7.41
N LYS A 101 -4.86 9.70 -8.49
CA LYS A 101 -4.36 8.82 -9.56
C LYS A 101 -3.09 9.37 -10.20
N LYS A 102 -3.01 10.68 -10.43
CA LYS A 102 -1.84 11.32 -11.06
C LYS A 102 -0.60 11.33 -10.16
N HIS A 103 -0.75 11.59 -8.87
CA HIS A 103 0.38 11.89 -7.98
C HIS A 103 0.68 10.83 -6.94
N CYS A 104 -0.27 9.95 -6.66
CA CYS A 104 -0.18 8.99 -5.56
C CYS A 104 -0.40 7.54 -6.01
N SER A 105 -0.36 7.26 -7.32
CA SER A 105 -0.56 5.91 -7.87
C SER A 105 0.45 4.89 -7.36
N HIS A 106 1.68 5.33 -7.07
CA HIS A 106 2.74 4.49 -6.49
C HIS A 106 2.41 3.98 -5.08
N LEU A 107 1.42 4.55 -4.40
CA LEU A 107 0.96 4.09 -3.09
C LEU A 107 -0.14 3.04 -3.18
N PHE A 108 -0.72 2.81 -4.36
CA PHE A 108 -1.85 1.89 -4.51
C PHE A 108 -1.37 0.45 -4.61
N THR A 109 -1.96 -0.45 -3.82
CA THR A 109 -1.74 -1.89 -3.96
C THR A 109 -2.71 -2.53 -4.95
N ALA A 110 -3.85 -1.88 -5.19
CA ALA A 110 -4.84 -2.28 -6.19
C ALA A 110 -5.65 -1.07 -6.68
N THR A 111 -6.16 -1.17 -7.92
CA THR A 111 -7.13 -0.22 -8.48
C THR A 111 -8.41 -0.97 -8.84
N LEU A 112 -9.56 -0.38 -8.50
CA LEU A 112 -10.88 -0.89 -8.80
C LEU A 112 -11.63 0.13 -9.66
N SER A 113 -12.07 -0.27 -10.85
CA SER A 113 -12.94 0.57 -11.68
C SER A 113 -14.38 0.55 -11.14
N LEU A 114 -14.91 1.73 -10.81
CA LEU A 114 -16.29 1.92 -10.39
C LEU A 114 -17.21 2.05 -11.61
N SER A 115 -17.28 0.99 -12.41
CA SER A 115 -18.20 0.89 -13.55
C SER A 115 -19.42 0.04 -13.20
N GLY A 116 -20.57 0.39 -13.80
CA GLY A 116 -21.79 -0.41 -13.73
C GLY A 116 -22.75 -0.11 -12.59
N SER A 117 -23.93 -0.72 -12.68
CA SER A 117 -25.01 -0.65 -11.69
C SER A 117 -24.95 -1.81 -10.71
N GLY A 118 -25.08 -1.55 -9.41
CA GLY A 118 -25.25 -2.57 -8.37
C GLY A 118 -24.06 -2.73 -7.42
N ASN A 119 -23.95 -3.92 -6.81
CA ASN A 119 -22.98 -4.21 -5.74
C ASN A 119 -21.67 -4.86 -6.22
N ALA A 120 -21.43 -4.98 -7.53
CA ALA A 120 -20.22 -5.65 -8.06
C ALA A 120 -18.91 -5.02 -7.53
N TRP A 121 -18.86 -3.70 -7.41
CA TRP A 121 -17.72 -3.00 -6.82
C TRP A 121 -17.43 -3.45 -5.38
N TYR A 122 -18.46 -3.80 -4.61
CA TYR A 122 -18.31 -4.18 -3.22
C TYR A 122 -17.76 -5.59 -3.06
N GLU A 123 -18.25 -6.53 -3.88
CA GLU A 123 -17.67 -7.88 -3.95
C GLU A 123 -16.21 -7.82 -4.40
N ALA A 124 -15.91 -7.03 -5.43
CA ALA A 124 -14.55 -6.83 -5.90
C ALA A 124 -13.63 -6.22 -4.83
N ILE A 125 -14.10 -5.28 -4.00
CA ILE A 125 -13.31 -4.78 -2.86
C ILE A 125 -12.98 -5.90 -1.88
N LYS A 126 -13.96 -6.75 -1.52
CA LYS A 126 -13.74 -7.86 -0.59
C LYS A 126 -12.73 -8.86 -1.16
N ASP A 127 -12.84 -9.18 -2.44
CA ASP A 127 -11.91 -10.07 -3.14
C ASP A 127 -10.50 -9.48 -3.19
N ILE A 128 -10.36 -8.19 -3.53
CA ILE A 128 -9.08 -7.50 -3.53
C ILE A 128 -8.44 -7.53 -2.14
N ILE A 129 -9.19 -7.25 -1.07
CA ILE A 129 -8.64 -7.25 0.29
C ILE A 129 -8.14 -8.66 0.66
N ARG A 130 -8.95 -9.71 0.41
CA ARG A 130 -8.55 -11.10 0.66
C ARG A 130 -7.32 -11.51 -0.15
N ALA A 131 -7.29 -11.15 -1.44
CA ALA A 131 -6.16 -11.44 -2.31
C ALA A 131 -4.89 -10.70 -1.86
N GLN A 132 -4.98 -9.43 -1.49
CA GLN A 132 -3.83 -8.65 -1.03
C GLN A 132 -3.29 -9.14 0.32
N GLN A 133 -4.17 -9.57 1.23
CA GLN A 133 -3.77 -10.12 2.53
C GLN A 133 -2.96 -11.43 2.41
N SER A 134 -3.20 -12.22 1.36
CA SER A 134 -2.49 -13.48 1.12
C SER A 134 -1.18 -13.33 0.32
N LYS A 135 -0.88 -12.12 -0.17
CA LYS A 135 0.35 -11.89 -0.95
C LYS A 135 1.55 -11.68 -0.03
N PRO A 136 2.73 -12.22 -0.40
CA PRO A 136 3.96 -11.85 0.27
C PRO A 136 4.26 -10.36 0.08
N VAL A 137 4.79 -9.73 1.12
CA VAL A 137 5.19 -8.32 1.12
C VAL A 137 6.71 -8.23 1.20
N TRP A 138 7.30 -7.35 0.40
CA TRP A 138 8.72 -7.06 0.46
C TRP A 138 9.06 -6.37 1.78
N MET A 139 9.86 -7.04 2.60
CA MET A 139 10.44 -6.49 3.82
C MET A 139 11.92 -6.21 3.56
N ALA A 140 12.45 -5.16 4.19
CA ALA A 140 13.90 -5.03 4.28
C ALA A 140 14.43 -6.28 5.00
N ALA A 141 15.44 -6.94 4.41
CA ALA A 141 16.12 -8.01 5.10
C ALA A 141 16.69 -7.43 6.40
N GLU A 142 16.33 -8.03 7.54
CA GLU A 142 17.08 -7.78 8.77
C GLU A 142 18.51 -8.21 8.46
N GLN A 143 19.47 -7.29 8.57
CA GLN A 143 20.86 -7.70 8.68
C GLN A 143 20.89 -8.51 9.96
N ALA A 144 20.88 -9.84 9.84
CA ALA A 144 21.14 -10.70 10.98
C ALA A 144 22.44 -10.17 11.59
N ASP A 145 22.36 -9.66 12.81
CA ASP A 145 23.50 -9.09 13.50
C ASP A 145 24.67 -10.06 13.34
N ALA A 146 25.72 -9.56 12.70
CA ALA A 146 27.02 -10.20 12.54
C ALA A 146 27.71 -10.28 13.92
N ALA A 147 27.12 -11.05 14.83
CA ALA A 147 27.57 -11.28 16.20
C ALA A 147 27.63 -12.79 16.51
N MET A 148 28.04 -13.58 15.52
CA MET A 148 28.60 -14.92 15.71
C MET A 148 29.77 -15.17 14.73
N GLU A 149 30.71 -14.22 14.66
CA GLU A 149 32.04 -14.46 14.06
C GLU A 149 33.13 -13.88 14.98
N ASP A 150 33.12 -14.25 16.27
CA ASP A 150 34.21 -13.92 17.22
C ASP A 150 35.22 -15.09 17.36
N SER A 151 35.50 -15.85 16.29
CA SER A 151 36.48 -16.95 16.40
C SER A 151 37.20 -17.41 15.13
N LEU A 152 37.17 -16.67 14.01
CA LEU A 152 37.89 -17.14 12.81
C LEU A 152 38.87 -16.15 12.14
N ASP A 153 39.11 -14.96 12.69
CA ASP A 153 39.99 -13.97 12.05
C ASP A 153 41.38 -13.82 12.71
N LEU A 154 42.11 -14.93 12.85
CA LEU A 154 43.56 -14.89 13.06
C LEU A 154 44.39 -14.72 11.77
N LEU A 155 43.77 -14.41 10.62
CA LEU A 155 44.50 -14.23 9.35
C LEU A 155 43.88 -13.12 8.47
N ASN A 156 44.23 -11.87 8.74
CA ASN A 156 43.99 -10.70 7.85
C ASN A 156 45.35 -10.28 7.22
N PRO A 157 45.45 -9.67 6.01
CA PRO A 157 45.09 -8.26 5.77
C PRO A 157 44.65 -7.90 4.31
N PRO A 158 44.36 -6.63 3.95
CA PRO A 158 43.29 -5.76 4.42
C PRO A 158 42.40 -5.19 3.28
N SER A 159 41.20 -4.75 3.63
CA SER A 159 40.45 -3.65 2.99
C SER A 159 40.14 -3.70 1.48
N ARG A 160 38.87 -4.00 1.15
CA ARG A 160 38.04 -3.01 0.43
C ARG A 160 36.56 -3.27 0.65
N ALA A 161 36.01 -2.43 1.53
CA ALA A 161 34.65 -1.92 1.61
C ALA A 161 33.52 -2.80 1.06
N ALA A 162 32.56 -3.05 1.96
CA ALA A 162 31.14 -3.17 1.67
C ALA A 162 30.75 -2.29 0.47
N SER A 163 30.71 -2.91 -0.70
CA SER A 163 30.34 -2.25 -1.94
C SER A 163 29.04 -2.89 -2.36
N GLY A 164 27.92 -2.23 -2.04
CA GLY A 164 26.60 -2.51 -2.60
C GLY A 164 26.55 -2.21 -4.10
N TYR A 165 27.51 -2.72 -4.86
CA TYR A 165 27.57 -2.61 -6.30
C TYR A 165 26.89 -3.84 -6.86
N LEU A 166 25.72 -3.62 -7.45
CA LEU A 166 25.09 -4.58 -8.34
C LEU A 166 25.90 -4.55 -9.64
N THR A 167 26.88 -5.44 -9.75
CA THR A 167 27.70 -5.58 -10.95
C THR A 167 26.87 -6.18 -12.07
N CYS A 168 26.65 -5.42 -13.14
CA CYS A 168 25.91 -5.82 -14.34
C CYS A 168 26.86 -6.25 -15.47
N ASP A 169 27.89 -7.03 -15.17
CA ASP A 169 28.90 -7.39 -16.18
C ASP A 169 28.34 -8.46 -17.12
N SER A 170 27.79 -8.01 -18.24
CA SER A 170 27.21 -8.84 -19.31
C SER A 170 28.27 -9.35 -20.31
N HIS A 171 29.54 -9.45 -19.89
CA HIS A 171 30.67 -9.80 -20.76
C HIS A 171 31.15 -11.25 -20.59
N ALA A 172 30.25 -12.20 -20.37
CA ALA A 172 30.63 -13.61 -20.14
C ALA A 172 30.35 -14.57 -21.31
N ASN A 173 29.85 -14.12 -22.48
CA ASN A 173 29.41 -15.08 -23.51
C ASN A 173 29.63 -14.71 -24.98
N SER A 174 30.65 -13.94 -25.34
CA SER A 174 30.99 -13.74 -26.77
C SER A 174 32.43 -14.16 -27.09
N ASP A 175 32.74 -15.42 -26.84
CA ASP A 175 33.82 -16.11 -27.56
C ASP A 175 33.24 -16.62 -28.88
N TYR A 176 33.20 -15.76 -29.90
CA TYR A 176 33.14 -16.24 -31.28
C TYR A 176 34.59 -16.54 -31.67
N GLU A 177 34.95 -17.82 -31.63
CA GLU A 177 36.23 -18.28 -32.13
C GLU A 177 36.39 -17.94 -33.61
N ASP A 178 37.51 -17.28 -33.86
CA ASP A 178 38.13 -17.00 -35.14
C ASP A 178 38.46 -18.33 -35.84
N THR A 179 37.85 -18.58 -37.00
CA THR A 179 38.31 -19.64 -37.90
C THR A 179 38.54 -19.06 -39.29
N ASP A 180 39.81 -18.76 -39.54
CA ASP A 180 40.43 -18.64 -40.85
C ASP A 180 40.15 -19.90 -41.70
N GLY A 181 39.74 -19.72 -42.94
CA GLY A 181 39.49 -20.80 -43.89
C GLY A 181 39.42 -20.28 -45.32
N GLU A 182 40.55 -20.44 -46.01
CA GLU A 182 40.90 -20.24 -47.44
C GLU A 182 39.77 -20.06 -48.47
#